data_AF-A0A7W1SQP6-F1
#
_entry.id   AF-A0A7W1SQP6-F1
#
_cell.length_a   1.000
_cell.length_b   1.000
_cell.length_c   1.000
_cell.angle_alpha   90.00
_cell.angle_beta   90.00
_cell.angle_gamma   90.00
#
_symmetry.space_group_name_H-M   'P 1'
#
loop_
_entity.id
_entity.type
_entity.pdbx_description
1 polymer ?
#
loop_
_entity_poly.entity_id
_entity_poly.type
_entity_poly.pdbx_seq_one_letter_code
_entity_poly.pdbx_strand_id
1 'polypeptide(L)'
;WFGITRLTYGKNKFNADFNAQYQSGVDFSQLPPSEQAKPHLYAVNSEGKPYSPQWFTLNFKMMYQLTDNFSFNAGVENILDVRYRPFTSGLSAPGRNFIFSVRASF
;
A
#
# COMPACT_ATOMS: atom_id res chain seq x y z
N TRP A 1 9.92 -2.94 10.51
CA TRP A 1 8.78 -3.89 10.56
C TRP A 1 7.70 -3.40 9.61
N PHE A 2 6.84 -4.30 9.12
CA PHE A 2 5.71 -4.00 8.21
C PHE A 2 4.41 -4.43 8.86
N GLY A 3 3.34 -3.66 8.66
CA GLY A 3 2.04 -3.93 9.25
C GLY A 3 0.87 -3.51 8.38
N ILE A 4 -0.26 -4.18 8.60
CA ILE A 4 -1.55 -3.84 8.02
C ILE A 4 -2.57 -3.81 9.16
N THR A 5 -3.23 -2.67 9.34
CA THR A 5 -4.41 -2.55 10.19
C THR A 5 -5.63 -2.42 9.30
N ARG A 6 -6.69 -3.16 9.60
CA ARG A 6 -7.86 -3.30 8.72
C ARG A 6 -9.15 -3.26 9.51
N LEU A 7 -10.10 -2.48 9.02
CA LEU A 7 -11.49 -2.47 9.43
C LEU A 7 -12.34 -2.95 8.27
N THR A 8 -13.11 -4.01 8.48
CA THR A 8 -14.07 -4.53 7.51
C THR A 8 -15.49 -4.31 8.01
N TYR A 9 -16.40 -4.00 7.09
CA TYR A 9 -17.82 -3.85 7.38
C TYR A 9 -18.63 -4.58 6.30
N GLY A 10 -19.55 -5.44 6.73
CA GLY A 10 -20.45 -6.16 5.84
C GLY A 10 -21.89 -6.04 6.31
N LYS A 11 -22.80 -5.65 5.42
CA LYS A 11 -24.25 -5.63 5.68
C LYS A 11 -25.03 -5.84 4.40
N ASN A 12 -25.90 -6.86 4.39
CA ASN A 12 -26.76 -7.22 3.27
C ASN A 12 -25.95 -7.35 1.96
N LYS A 13 -26.23 -6.47 1.00
CA LYS A 13 -25.62 -6.43 -0.33
C LYS A 13 -24.31 -5.63 -0.37
N PHE A 14 -23.85 -5.07 0.76
CA PHE A 14 -22.70 -4.18 0.81
C PHE A 14 -21.56 -4.75 1.65
N ASN A 15 -20.34 -4.66 1.14
CA ASN A 15 -19.11 -4.94 1.86
C ASN A 15 -18.12 -3.79 1.65
N ALA A 16 -17.38 -3.43 2.70
CA ALA A 16 -16.34 -2.43 2.67
C ALA A 16 -15.11 -2.87 3.47
N ASP A 17 -13.94 -2.45 3.02
CA ASP A 17 -12.64 -2.66 3.63
C ASP A 17 -11.92 -1.31 3.65
N PHE A 18 -11.55 -0.87 4.84
CA PHE A 18 -10.65 0.26 5.03
C PHE A 18 -9.39 -0.25 5.71
N ASN A 19 -8.23 -0.03 5.11
CA ASN A 19 -6.96 -0.50 5.67
C ASN A 19 -5.87 0.57 5.61
N ALA A 20 -5.02 0.53 6.62
CA ALA A 20 -3.77 1.24 6.69
C ALA A 20 -2.62 0.25 6.49
N GLN A 21 -1.72 0.53 5.56
CA GLN A 21 -0.47 -0.23 5.40
C GLN A 21 0.71 0.67 5.74
N TYR A 22 1.69 0.11 6.44
CA TYR A 22 2.78 0.91 6.94
C TYR A 22 4.03 0.10 7.16
N GLN A 23 5.16 0.76 7.01
CA GLN A 23 6.48 0.19 7.20
C GLN A 23 7.34 1.18 7.97
N SER A 24 8.00 0.72 9.02
CA SER A 24 9.04 1.50 9.66
C SER A 24 10.25 1.70 8.75
N GLY A 25 10.95 2.81 8.98
CA GLY A 25 12.22 3.07 8.35
C GLY A 25 13.28 2.08 8.83
N VAL A 26 14.33 1.95 8.02
CA VAL A 26 15.51 1.16 8.33
C VAL A 26 16.72 2.06 8.17
N ASP A 27 17.38 2.35 9.29
CA ASP A 27 18.59 3.18 9.30
C ASP A 27 19.76 2.45 8.65
N PHE A 28 20.76 3.21 8.20
CA PHE A 28 21.96 2.67 7.56
C PHE A 28 22.62 1.52 8.34
N SER A 29 22.75 1.68 9.67
CA SER A 29 23.38 0.68 10.55
C SER A 29 22.60 -0.64 10.65
N GLN A 30 21.31 -0.61 10.30
CA GLN A 30 20.42 -1.77 10.32
C GLN A 30 20.20 -2.35 8.92
N LEU A 31 20.69 -1.69 7.87
CA LEU A 31 20.65 -2.24 6.52
C LEU A 31 21.60 -3.44 6.43
N PRO A 32 21.18 -4.54 5.78
CA PRO A 32 22.10 -5.61 5.42
C PRO A 32 23.27 -5.09 4.59
N PRO A 33 24.49 -5.66 4.71
CA PRO A 33 25.65 -5.21 3.94
C PRO A 33 25.41 -5.18 2.41
N SER A 34 24.60 -6.11 1.90
CA SER A 34 24.19 -6.15 0.49
C SER A 34 23.32 -4.97 0.05
N GLU A 35 22.55 -4.38 0.96
CA GLU A 35 21.69 -3.21 0.71
C GLU A 35 22.46 -1.89 0.93
N GLN A 36 23.40 -1.86 1.88
CA GLN A 36 24.35 -0.75 2.02
C GLN A 36 25.16 -0.52 0.73
N ALA A 37 25.50 -1.60 0.01
CA ALA A 37 26.17 -1.57 -1.29
C ALA A 37 25.29 -1.08 -2.46
N LYS A 38 24.02 -0.75 -2.23
CA LYS A 38 23.07 -0.27 -3.25
C LYS A 38 22.52 1.13 -2.93
N PRO A 39 23.35 2.16 -2.75
CA PRO A 39 22.90 3.48 -2.30
C PRO A 39 21.89 4.14 -3.25
N HIS A 40 21.93 3.82 -4.55
CA HIS A 40 20.97 4.32 -5.55
C HIS A 40 19.52 3.85 -5.32
N LEU A 41 19.31 2.79 -4.53
CA LEU A 41 17.97 2.30 -4.19
C LEU A 41 17.37 2.98 -2.95
N TYR A 42 18.17 3.70 -2.18
CA TYR A 42 17.78 4.22 -0.88
C TYR A 42 17.76 5.75 -0.86
N ALA A 43 17.01 6.30 0.08
CA ALA A 43 17.10 7.73 0.35
C ALA A 43 18.41 8.01 1.08
N VAL A 44 18.88 9.25 1.04
CA VAL A 44 20.12 9.68 1.70
C VAL A 44 19.75 10.54 2.90
N ASN A 45 20.26 10.20 4.08
CA ASN A 45 20.04 10.98 5.29
C ASN A 45 20.98 12.22 5.34
N SER A 46 20.87 13.02 6.40
CA SER A 46 21.72 14.21 6.61
C SER A 46 23.22 13.94 6.68
N GLU A 47 23.63 12.70 6.98
CA GLU A 47 25.03 12.27 7.05
C GLU A 47 25.54 11.72 5.71
N GLY A 48 24.72 11.72 4.66
CA GLY A 48 25.10 11.14 3.37
C GLY A 48 24.96 9.62 3.30
N LYS A 49 24.35 8.97 4.30
CA LYS A 49 24.22 7.51 4.37
C LYS A 49 22.89 7.03 3.81
N PRO A 50 22.86 5.91 3.05
CA PRO A 50 21.63 5.35 2.54
C PRO A 50 20.75 4.80 3.67
N TYR A 51 19.45 5.06 3.61
CA TYR A 51 18.46 4.52 4.54
C TYR A 51 17.13 4.25 3.82
N SER A 52 16.31 3.37 4.39
CA SER A 52 14.94 3.14 3.90
C SER A 52 13.98 4.01 4.69
N PRO A 53 13.27 4.98 4.08
CA PRO A 53 12.31 5.80 4.79
C PRO A 53 11.09 5.00 5.25
N GLN A 54 10.51 5.42 6.38
CA GLN A 54 9.19 4.95 6.78
C GLN A 54 8.10 5.46 5.83
N TRP A 55 7.02 4.72 5.70
CA TRP A 55 5.87 5.13 4.91
C TRP A 55 4.57 4.58 5.47
N PHE A 56 3.46 5.22 5.08
CA PHE A 56 2.11 4.92 5.53
C PHE A 56 1.12 5.23 4.41
N THR A 57 0.22 4.31 4.11
CA THR A 57 -0.85 4.48 3.12
C THR A 57 -2.21 4.15 3.71
N LEU A 58 -3.24 4.83 3.22
CA LEU A 58 -4.65 4.54 3.50
C LEU A 58 -5.33 4.05 2.23
N ASN A 59 -6.09 2.98 2.34
CA ASN A 59 -6.76 2.33 1.22
C ASN A 59 -8.21 2.03 1.59
N PHE A 60 -9.10 2.17 0.62
CA PHE A 60 -10.52 1.85 0.76
C PHE A 60 -10.99 1.02 -0.42
N LYS A 61 -11.73 -0.05 -0.15
CA LYS A 61 -12.37 -0.89 -1.16
C LYS A 61 -13.80 -1.18 -0.74
N MET A 62 -14.71 -1.22 -1.69
CA MET A 62 -16.09 -1.61 -1.48
C MET A 62 -16.60 -2.52 -2.58
N MET A 63 -17.56 -3.36 -2.23
CA MET A 63 -18.33 -4.19 -3.13
C MET A 63 -19.80 -4.02 -2.83
N TYR A 64 -20.61 -3.86 -3.87
CA TYR A 64 -22.06 -3.84 -3.78
C TYR A 64 -22.68 -4.85 -4.75
N GLN A 65 -23.51 -5.75 -4.22
CA GLN A 65 -24.29 -6.70 -5.00
C GLN A 65 -25.50 -5.98 -5.60
N LEU A 66 -25.51 -5.79 -6.92
CA LEU A 66 -26.60 -5.10 -7.63
C LEU A 66 -27.83 -6.01 -7.75
N THR A 67 -27.60 -7.23 -8.25
CA THR A 67 -28.59 -8.32 -8.37
C THR A 67 -27.92 -9.64 -8.00
N ASP A 68 -28.61 -10.76 -7.96
CA ASP A 68 -27.98 -12.06 -7.62
C ASP A 68 -26.88 -12.47 -8.62
N ASN A 69 -26.93 -11.95 -9.85
CA ASN A 69 -25.97 -12.25 -10.92
C ASN A 69 -24.90 -11.16 -11.12
N PHE A 70 -25.06 -9.96 -10.56
CA PHE A 70 -24.17 -8.82 -10.80
C PHE A 70 -23.67 -8.16 -9.52
N SER A 71 -22.37 -7.89 -9.46
CA SER A 71 -21.78 -7.04 -8.43
C SER A 71 -20.83 -6.00 -9.00
N PHE A 72 -20.74 -4.87 -8.30
CA PHE A 72 -19.84 -3.77 -8.60
C PHE A 72 -18.82 -3.64 -7.48
N ASN A 73 -17.56 -3.44 -7.85
CA ASN A 73 -16.48 -3.13 -6.91
C ASN A 73 -15.88 -1.78 -7.28
N ALA A 74 -15.55 -1.01 -6.25
CA ALA A 74 -14.78 0.21 -6.38
C ALA A 74 -13.73 0.28 -5.28
N GLY A 75 -12.61 0.91 -5.56
CA GLY A 75 -11.56 1.10 -4.58
C GLY A 75 -10.65 2.26 -4.93
N VAL A 76 -10.01 2.77 -3.90
CA VAL A 76 -8.91 3.74 -3.99
C VAL A 76 -7.79 3.25 -3.09
N GLU A 77 -6.60 3.14 -3.64
CA GLU A 77 -5.40 2.84 -2.86
C GLU A 77 -4.50 4.07 -2.80
N ASN A 78 -3.75 4.18 -1.71
CA ASN A 78 -2.89 5.30 -1.40
C ASN A 78 -3.64 6.64 -1.49
N ILE A 79 -4.73 6.77 -0.72
CA ILE A 79 -5.60 7.96 -0.69
C ILE A 79 -4.80 9.26 -0.45
N LEU A 80 -3.74 9.16 0.35
CA LEU A 80 -2.85 10.26 0.72
C LEU A 80 -1.82 10.61 -0.35
N ASP A 81 -1.76 9.85 -1.45
CA ASP A 81 -0.83 10.06 -2.57
C ASP A 81 0.65 10.08 -2.14
N VAL A 82 1.00 9.23 -1.17
CA VAL A 82 2.35 9.15 -0.62
C VAL A 82 3.27 8.51 -1.65
N ARG A 83 4.36 9.19 -2.01
CA ARG A 83 5.44 8.56 -2.77
C ARG A 83 6.28 7.70 -1.83
N TYR A 84 6.30 6.39 -2.05
CA TYR A 84 7.09 5.47 -1.25
C TYR A 84 7.74 4.37 -2.09
N ARG A 85 8.66 3.65 -1.47
CA ARG A 85 9.35 2.49 -2.03
C ARG A 85 9.39 1.42 -0.94
N PRO A 86 8.77 0.25 -1.14
CA PRO A 86 8.90 -0.87 -0.21
C PRO A 86 10.37 -1.23 0.00
N PHE A 87 10.71 -1.73 1.19
CA PHE A 87 12.09 -2.14 1.48
C PHE A 87 12.60 -3.13 0.42
N THR A 88 13.86 -2.97 0.00
CA THR A 88 14.54 -3.73 -1.07
C THR A 88 13.92 -3.66 -2.47
N SER A 89 12.81 -2.92 -2.67
CA SER A 89 12.22 -2.75 -4.00
C SER A 89 13.09 -1.87 -4.90
N GLY A 90 13.38 -2.33 -6.11
CA GLY A 90 14.03 -1.53 -7.15
C GLY A 90 13.12 -0.45 -7.76
N LEU A 91 11.82 -0.52 -7.50
CA LEU A 91 10.80 0.35 -8.08
C LEU A 91 10.02 1.09 -7.00
N SER A 92 9.69 2.36 -7.29
CA SER A 92 8.79 3.12 -6.44
C SER A 92 7.38 2.56 -6.58
N ALA A 93 6.63 2.50 -5.47
CA ALA A 93 5.26 2.06 -5.49
C ALA A 93 4.35 3.10 -6.19
N PRO A 94 3.17 2.69 -6.70
CA PRO A 94 2.20 3.61 -7.26
C PRO A 94 1.81 4.71 -6.27
N GLY A 95 1.55 5.90 -6.80
CA GLY A 95 0.83 6.95 -6.08
C GLY A 95 -0.63 6.55 -5.86
N ARG A 96 -1.51 7.53 -5.73
CA ARG A 96 -2.95 7.29 -5.63
C ARG A 96 -3.48 6.57 -6.87
N ASN A 97 -4.19 5.46 -6.66
CA ASN A 97 -4.78 4.69 -7.75
C ASN A 97 -6.27 4.41 -7.48
N PHE A 98 -7.05 4.26 -8.55
CA PHE A 98 -8.48 3.97 -8.50
C PHE A 98 -8.77 2.68 -9.25
N ILE A 99 -9.61 1.84 -8.66
CA ILE A 99 -9.93 0.50 -9.17
C ILE A 99 -11.44 0.39 -9.26
N PHE A 100 -11.96 -0.05 -10.41
CA PHE A 100 -13.37 -0.31 -10.62
C PHE A 100 -13.54 -1.63 -11.35
N SER A 101 -14.54 -2.42 -10.97
CA SER A 101 -14.88 -3.64 -11.69
C SER A 101 -16.37 -3.97 -11.58
N VAL A 102 -16.87 -4.65 -12.61
CA VAL A 102 -18.18 -5.31 -12.58
C VAL A 102 -17.95 -6.79 -12.74
N ARG A 103 -18.59 -7.59 -11.89
CA ARG A 103 -18.57 -9.05 -11.97
C ARG A 103 -19.97 -9.54 -12.34
N ALA A 104 -20.04 -10.44 -13.32
CA ALA A 104 -21.23 -11.16 -13.71
C ALA A 104 -21.05 -12.66 -13.43
N SER A 105 -22.09 -13.33 -12.93
CA SER A 105 -22.12 -14.79 -12.71
C SER A 105 -23.46 -15.34 -13.21
N PHE A 106 -23.41 -16.30 -14.13
CA PHE A 106 -24.57 -16.91 -14.78
C PHE A 106 -24.66 -18.40 -14.42
#